data_AF-A0A6A0HCX4-F1
#
_entry.id   AF-A0A6A0HCX4-F1
#
_cell.length_a   1.000
_cell.length_b   1.000
_cell.length_c   1.000
_cell.angle_alpha   90.00
_cell.angle_beta   90.00
_cell.angle_gamma   90.00
#
_symmetry.space_group_name_H-M   'P 1'
#
loop_
_entity.id
_entity.type
_entity.pdbx_description
1 polymer ?
#
loop_
_entity_poly.entity_id
_entity_poly.type
_entity_poly.pdbx_seq_one_letter_code
_entity_poly.pdbx_strand_id
1 'polypeptide(L)'
;MLKMLMDPMGGIVMTNDGNAILREITVQHPAAKHMIEIARTQDEEVGDGTTSVVILAGEMLAVAEQFLDAKMHPIVVIQAYRQALEDALEILEKDL
;
A
#
# COMPACT_ATOMS: atom_id res chain seq x y z
N MET A 1 17.20 4.89 4.96
CA MET A 1 17.58 6.31 4.81
C MET A 1 16.62 7.14 5.63
N LEU A 2 17.12 8.02 6.52
CA LEU A 2 16.26 8.92 7.30
C LEU A 2 15.59 9.95 6.39
N LYS A 3 14.34 10.28 6.68
CA LYS A 3 13.55 11.33 6.03
C LYS A 3 13.29 12.45 7.02
N MET A 4 13.51 13.68 6.58
CA MET A 4 13.12 14.90 7.27
C MET A 4 11.70 15.24 6.83
N LEU A 5 10.78 15.33 7.80
CA LEU A 5 9.38 15.67 7.59
C LEU A 5 9.05 16.92 8.40
N MET A 6 8.14 17.72 7.87
CA MET A 6 7.53 18.82 8.61
C MET A 6 6.13 18.39 9.01
N ASP A 7 5.84 18.37 10.30
CA ASP A 7 4.51 18.07 10.78
C ASP A 7 3.54 19.25 10.50
N PRO A 8 2.21 19.04 10.58
CA PRO A 8 1.24 20.11 10.35
C PRO A 8 1.32 21.30 11.33
N MET A 9 1.99 21.14 12.46
CA MET A 9 2.23 22.19 13.47
C MET A 9 3.55 22.94 13.25
N GLY A 10 4.32 22.59 12.21
CA GLY A 10 5.60 23.20 11.87
C GLY A 10 6.81 22.60 12.60
N GLY A 11 6.65 21.49 13.32
CA GLY A 11 7.75 20.74 13.91
C GLY A 11 8.52 19.92 12.87
N ILE A 12 9.78 19.62 13.16
CA ILE A 12 10.63 18.79 12.30
C ILE A 12 10.73 17.39 12.90
N VAL A 13 10.30 16.39 12.13
CA VAL A 13 10.38 14.97 12.49
C VAL A 13 11.43 14.28 11.62
N MET A 14 12.29 13.48 12.24
CA MET A 14 13.29 12.65 11.56
C MET A 14 12.98 11.19 11.78
N THR A 15 12.59 10.48 10.73
CA THR A 15 12.30 9.05 10.84
C THR A 15 12.61 8.28 9.57
N ASN A 16 12.89 6.99 9.72
CA ASN A 16 12.99 6.01 8.65
C ASN A 16 11.85 4.99 8.68
N ASP A 17 10.95 5.08 9.65
CA ASP A 17 9.76 4.23 9.74
C ASP A 17 8.69 4.73 8.77
N GLY A 18 8.26 3.85 7.86
CA GLY A 18 7.24 4.13 6.87
C GLY A 18 5.90 4.54 7.49
N ASN A 19 5.50 3.93 8.61
CA ASN A 19 4.25 4.27 9.29
C ASN A 19 4.31 5.69 9.86
N ALA A 20 5.37 6.01 10.61
CA ALA A 20 5.60 7.37 11.08
C ALA A 20 5.64 8.38 9.92
N ILE A 21 6.31 8.05 8.81
CA ILE A 21 6.33 8.93 7.63
C ILE A 21 4.90 9.17 7.10
N LEU A 22 4.10 8.12 6.92
CA LEU A 22 2.77 8.21 6.33
C LEU A 22 1.74 8.93 7.20
N ARG A 23 1.94 8.94 8.53
CA ARG A 23 1.10 9.69 9.48
C ARG A 23 1.35 11.20 9.44
N GLU A 24 2.58 11.62 9.17
CA GLU A 24 2.97 13.04 9.20
C GLU A 24 2.77 13.76 7.85
N ILE A 25 2.75 13.02 6.73
CA ILE A 25 2.58 13.64 5.41
C ILE A 25 1.15 14.14 5.19
N THR A 26 1.04 15.37 4.68
CA THR A 26 -0.25 15.91 4.22
C THR A 26 -0.42 15.63 2.72
N VAL A 27 -1.37 14.77 2.37
CA VAL A 27 -1.71 14.46 0.97
C VAL A 27 -3.07 15.02 0.58
N GLN A 28 -3.16 15.60 -0.63
CA GLN A 28 -4.40 16.15 -1.17
C GLN A 28 -5.21 15.12 -1.98
N HIS A 29 -4.51 14.23 -2.69
CA HIS A 29 -5.15 13.28 -3.61
C HIS A 29 -5.91 12.17 -2.83
N PRO A 30 -7.20 11.90 -3.12
CA PRO A 30 -7.97 10.88 -2.40
C PRO A 30 -7.35 9.48 -2.47
N ALA A 31 -6.82 9.06 -3.62
CA ALA A 31 -6.16 7.75 -3.72
C ALA A 31 -4.91 7.65 -2.83
N ALA A 32 -4.17 8.75 -2.62
CA ALA A 32 -3.03 8.75 -1.71
C ALA A 32 -3.49 8.63 -0.25
N LYS A 33 -4.67 9.16 0.10
CA LYS A 33 -5.28 8.94 1.42
C LYS A 33 -5.60 7.46 1.64
N HIS A 34 -6.14 6.77 0.64
CA HIS A 34 -6.37 5.33 0.74
C HIS A 34 -5.07 4.53 0.91
N MET A 35 -3.96 4.94 0.27
CA MET A 35 -2.65 4.29 0.50
C MET A 35 -2.17 4.45 1.95
N ILE A 36 -2.39 5.62 2.58
CA ILE A 36 -2.08 5.86 3.99
C ILE A 36 -2.98 4.99 4.90
N GLU A 37 -4.27 4.86 4.56
CA GLU A 37 -5.20 4.01 5.31
C GLU A 37 -4.78 2.55 5.30
N ILE A 38 -4.35 2.02 4.15
CA ILE A 38 -3.83 0.64 4.03
C ILE A 38 -2.63 0.42 4.96
N ALA A 39 -1.68 1.35 4.99
CA ALA A 39 -0.52 1.26 5.88
C ALA A 39 -0.92 1.29 7.35
N ARG A 40 -1.89 2.14 7.71
CA ARG A 40 -2.41 2.25 9.09
C ARG A 40 -3.14 0.99 9.53
N THR A 41 -3.95 0.38 8.67
CA THR A 41 -4.62 -0.89 8.96
C THR A 41 -3.59 -2.00 9.19
N GLN A 42 -2.53 -2.07 8.38
CA GLN A 42 -1.46 -3.06 8.57
C GLN A 42 -0.75 -2.88 9.93
N ASP A 43 -0.48 -1.64 10.32
CA ASP A 43 0.10 -1.28 11.63
C ASP A 43 -0.82 -1.67 12.80
N GLU A 44 -2.13 -1.41 12.68
CA GLU A 44 -3.13 -1.70 13.70
C GLU A 44 -3.33 -3.22 13.90
N GLU A 45 -3.29 -4.01 12.83
CA GLU A 45 -3.56 -5.45 12.89
C GLU A 45 -2.33 -6.28 13.32
N VAL A 46 -1.13 -5.96 12.82
CA VAL A 46 0.07 -6.79 13.08
C VAL A 46 1.32 -6.00 13.49
N GLY A 47 1.31 -4.66 13.39
CA GLY A 47 2.41 -3.79 13.84
C GLY A 47 3.69 -3.80 13.00
N ASP A 48 3.71 -4.55 11.88
CA ASP A 48 4.85 -4.61 10.94
C ASP A 48 4.36 -4.78 9.49
N GLY A 49 5.25 -4.58 8.52
CA GLY A 49 4.95 -4.71 7.10
C GLY A 49 4.29 -3.47 6.49
N THR A 50 4.19 -2.37 7.23
CA THR A 50 3.58 -1.09 6.79
C THR A 50 4.24 -0.53 5.53
N THR A 51 5.55 -0.68 5.41
CA THR A 51 6.29 -0.29 4.20
C THR A 51 6.01 -1.26 3.05
N SER A 52 6.05 -2.57 3.33
CA SER A 52 5.87 -3.62 2.33
C SER A 52 4.47 -3.58 1.70
N VAL A 53 3.42 -3.37 2.50
CA VAL A 53 2.04 -3.34 2.00
C VAL A 53 1.79 -2.16 1.06
N VAL A 54 2.39 -1.00 1.33
CA VAL A 54 2.28 0.19 0.47
C VAL A 54 3.00 -0.02 -0.86
N ILE A 55 4.21 -0.60 -0.82
CA ILE A 55 4.96 -0.93 -2.02
C ILE A 55 4.20 -1.96 -2.85
N LEU A 56 3.70 -3.04 -2.22
CA LEU A 56 2.93 -4.07 -2.89
C LEU A 56 1.68 -3.49 -3.57
N ALA A 57 0.91 -2.65 -2.88
CA ALA A 57 -0.25 -2.00 -3.46
C ALA A 57 0.12 -1.09 -4.65
N GLY A 58 1.22 -0.35 -4.56
CA GLY A 58 1.73 0.47 -5.66
C GLY A 58 2.11 -0.36 -6.90
N GLU A 59 2.85 -1.45 -6.71
CA GLU A 59 3.24 -2.35 -7.79
C GLU A 59 2.04 -3.05 -8.43
N MET A 60 1.07 -3.49 -7.64
CA MET A 60 -0.17 -4.09 -8.16
C MET A 60 -0.95 -3.11 -9.06
N LEU A 61 -0.98 -1.82 -8.70
CA LEU A 61 -1.61 -0.78 -9.52
C LEU A 61 -0.81 -0.51 -10.80
N ALA A 62 0.52 -0.47 -10.73
CA ALA A 62 1.38 -0.29 -11.90
C ALA A 62 1.24 -1.46 -12.90
N VAL A 63 1.20 -2.70 -12.41
CA VAL A 63 0.96 -3.88 -13.24
C VAL A 63 -0.46 -3.87 -13.84
N ALA A 64 -1.44 -3.30 -13.15
CA ALA A 64 -2.82 -3.21 -13.66
C ALA A 64 -2.95 -2.27 -14.86
N GLU A 65 -2.11 -1.23 -14.96
CA GLU A 65 -2.15 -0.20 -16.00
C GLU A 65 -2.15 -0.81 -17.42
N GLN A 66 -1.28 -1.81 -17.68
CA GLN A 66 -1.18 -2.46 -18.99
C GLN A 66 -2.49 -3.14 -19.44
N PHE A 67 -3.29 -3.66 -18.49
CA PHE A 67 -4.57 -4.30 -18.81
C PHE A 67 -5.64 -3.25 -19.12
N LEU A 68 -5.59 -2.10 -18.44
CA LEU A 68 -6.48 -0.97 -18.72
C LEU A 68 -6.17 -0.36 -20.11
N ASP A 69 -4.89 -0.26 -20.46
CA ASP A 69 -4.45 0.17 -21.80
C ASP A 69 -4.95 -0.78 -22.90
N ALA A 70 -4.95 -2.08 -22.61
CA ALA A 70 -5.55 -3.11 -23.46
C ALA A 70 -7.10 -3.12 -23.47
N LYS A 71 -7.75 -2.11 -22.89
CA LYS A 71 -9.21 -1.94 -22.80
C LYS A 71 -9.93 -3.06 -22.02
N MET A 72 -9.22 -3.73 -21.11
CA MET A 72 -9.86 -4.65 -20.19
C MET A 72 -10.71 -3.88 -19.16
N HIS A 73 -11.92 -4.36 -18.90
CA HIS A 73 -12.78 -3.72 -17.91
C HIS A 73 -12.19 -3.93 -16.49
N PRO A 74 -12.08 -2.87 -15.64
CA PRO A 74 -11.43 -2.98 -14.32
C PRO A 74 -11.97 -4.08 -13.42
N ILE A 75 -13.27 -4.37 -13.48
CA ILE A 75 -13.92 -5.46 -12.72
C ILE A 75 -13.25 -6.82 -13.01
N VAL A 76 -12.84 -7.07 -14.26
CA VAL A 76 -12.19 -8.33 -14.65
C VAL A 76 -10.81 -8.44 -13.99
N VAL A 77 -10.03 -7.35 -14.00
CA VAL A 77 -8.71 -7.29 -13.34
C VAL A 77 -8.85 -7.52 -11.84
N ILE A 78 -9.83 -6.88 -11.20
CA ILE A 78 -10.12 -7.03 -9.77
C ILE A 78 -10.48 -8.49 -9.44
N GLN A 79 -11.32 -9.13 -10.25
CA GLN A 79 -11.69 -10.54 -10.07
C GLN A 79 -10.47 -11.46 -10.19
N ALA A 80 -9.62 -11.24 -11.20
CA ALA A 80 -8.40 -12.00 -11.39
C ALA A 80 -7.42 -11.84 -10.21
N TYR A 81 -7.25 -10.63 -9.68
CA TYR A 81 -6.42 -10.40 -8.50
C TYR A 81 -6.96 -11.06 -7.22
N ARG A 82 -8.28 -11.13 -7.05
CA ARG A 82 -8.88 -11.88 -5.93
C ARG A 82 -8.61 -13.37 -6.05
N GLN A 83 -8.78 -13.94 -7.24
CA GLN A 83 -8.48 -15.35 -7.48
C GLN A 83 -6.99 -15.66 -7.27
N ALA A 84 -6.10 -14.81 -7.80
CA ALA A 84 -4.66 -14.97 -7.59
C ALA A 84 -4.26 -14.86 -6.10
N LEU A 85 -4.96 -14.04 -5.32
CA LEU A 85 -4.76 -13.96 -3.87
C LEU A 85 -5.18 -15.25 -3.17
N GLU A 86 -6.33 -15.83 -3.54
CA GLU A 86 -6.78 -17.13 -3.01
C GLU A 86 -5.74 -18.23 -3.30
N ASP A 87 -5.26 -18.31 -4.54
CA ASP A 87 -4.21 -19.26 -4.94
C ASP A 87 -2.90 -19.04 -4.15
N ALA A 88 -2.49 -17.78 -3.96
CA ALA A 88 -1.28 -17.46 -3.21
C ALA A 88 -1.39 -17.83 -1.72
N LEU A 89 -2.55 -17.61 -1.11
CA LEU A 89 -2.80 -18.00 0.28
C LEU A 89 -2.81 -19.53 0.45
N GLU A 90 -3.43 -20.26 -0.48
CA GLU A 90 -3.39 -21.72 -0.46
C GLU A 90 -1.97 -22.28 -0.55
N ILE A 91 -1.11 -21.68 -1.36
CA ILE A 91 0.30 -22.09 -1.48
C ILE A 91 1.03 -21.81 -0.18
N LEU A 92 0.86 -20.61 0.38
CA LEU A 92 1.49 -20.23 1.64
C LEU A 92 1.09 -21.17 2.79
N GLU A 93 -0.18 -21.59 2.86
CA GLU A 93 -0.66 -22.56 3.86
C GLU A 93 -0.08 -23.97 3.67
N LYS A 94 0.23 -24.38 2.44
CA LYS A 94 0.85 -25.69 2.15
C LYS A 94 2.34 -25.72 2.45
N ASP A 95 3.01 -24.58 2.35
CA ASP A 95 4.46 -24.43 2.56
C ASP A 95 4.84 -24.05 4.01
N LEU A 96 3.84 -23.75 4.86
CA LEU A 96 3.97 -23.52 6.31
C LEU A 96 3.79 -24.82 7.12
#